data_AF-A0A520D0P8-F1
#
_entry.id   AF-A0A520D0P8-F1
#
_cell.length_a   1.000
_cell.length_b   1.000
_cell.length_c   1.000
_cell.angle_alpha   90.00
_cell.angle_beta   90.00
_cell.angle_gamma   90.00
#
_symmetry.space_group_name_H-M   'P 1'
#
loop_
_entity.id
_entity.type
_entity.pdbx_description
1 polymer ?
#
loop_
_entity_poly.entity_id
_entity_poly.type
_entity_poly.pdbx_seq_one_letter_code
_entity_poly.pdbx_strand_id
1 'polypeptide(L)'
;AAEQFNIRTVLLTSNAAQEADVFSKNKKLFMEVFYADAVPLKSMVRANPGVLLLKNGVIVNKWHYHTLPSFDDLSAKYFSK
;
A
#
# COMPACT_ATOMS: atom_id res chain seq x y z
N ALA A 1 -10.06 8.49 0.71
CA ALA A 1 -10.70 7.31 0.09
C ALA A 1 -10.62 6.10 1.03
N ALA A 2 -9.44 5.55 1.37
CA ALA A 2 -9.33 4.40 2.29
C ALA A 2 -9.87 4.66 3.72
N GLU A 3 -9.73 5.89 4.21
CA GLU A 3 -10.27 6.33 5.51
C GLU A 3 -11.80 6.20 5.61
N GLN A 4 -12.52 6.30 4.48
CA GLN A 4 -13.99 6.20 4.46
C GLN A 4 -14.49 4.77 4.76
N PHE A 5 -13.62 3.77 4.65
CA PHE A 5 -13.94 2.36 4.91
C PHE A 5 -13.22 1.82 6.16
N ASN A 6 -12.65 2.70 6.99
CA ASN A 6 -11.85 2.33 8.16
C ASN A 6 -10.70 1.35 7.83
N ILE A 7 -10.11 1.48 6.64
CA ILE A 7 -9.01 0.63 6.19
C ILE A 7 -7.69 1.27 6.59
N ARG A 8 -6.95 0.61 7.47
CA ARG A 8 -5.59 1.03 7.81
C ARG A 8 -4.70 0.89 6.57
N THR A 9 -4.16 2.01 6.13
CA THR A 9 -3.20 2.08 5.03
C THR A 9 -1.83 2.38 5.61
N VAL A 10 -0.81 1.66 5.17
CA VAL A 10 0.57 1.82 5.62
C VAL A 10 1.49 1.83 4.41
N LEU A 11 2.58 2.59 4.50
CA LEU A 11 3.64 2.60 3.49
C LEU A 11 4.76 1.66 3.93
N LEU A 12 5.12 0.69 3.09
CA LEU A 12 6.32 -0.13 3.30
C LEU A 12 7.42 0.29 2.32
N THR A 13 8.63 0.57 2.82
CA THR A 13 9.76 0.97 1.97
C THR A 13 11.09 0.40 2.47
N SER A 14 12.02 0.17 1.55
CA SER A 14 13.43 -0.15 1.86
C SER A 14 14.35 1.06 1.80
N ASN A 15 13.82 2.24 1.47
CA ASN A 15 14.59 3.47 1.38
C ASN A 15 14.97 3.99 2.76
N ALA A 16 15.98 4.87 2.80
CA ALA A 16 16.39 5.55 4.02
C ALA A 16 15.24 6.38 4.62
N ALA A 17 15.22 6.50 5.94
CA ALA A 17 14.13 7.17 6.65
C ALA A 17 13.95 8.63 6.21
N GLN A 18 15.05 9.33 5.92
CA GLN A 18 15.06 10.70 5.45
C GLN A 18 14.34 10.85 4.10
N GLU A 19 14.57 9.94 3.17
CA GLU A 19 13.92 9.95 1.85
C GLU A 19 12.42 9.66 1.98
N ALA A 20 12.06 8.71 2.84
CA ALA A 20 10.67 8.35 3.09
C ALA A 20 9.89 9.50 3.75
N ASP A 21 10.50 10.23 4.69
CA ASP A 21 9.89 11.39 5.36
C ASP A 21 9.68 12.55 4.38
N VAL A 22 10.68 12.85 3.55
CA VAL A 22 10.56 13.85 2.47
C VAL A 22 9.43 13.45 1.50
N PHE A 23 9.36 12.18 1.11
CA PHE A 23 8.30 11.68 0.23
C PHE A 23 6.90 11.82 0.86
N SER A 24 6.76 11.43 2.14
CA SER A 24 5.51 11.52 2.88
C SER A 24 5.01 12.97 3.01
N LYS A 25 5.90 13.89 3.39
CA LYS A 25 5.60 15.31 3.53
C LYS A 25 5.20 15.95 2.20
N ASN A 26 5.96 15.66 1.13
CA ASN A 26 5.68 16.21 -0.20
C ASN A 26 4.34 15.74 -0.77
N LYS A 27 3.98 14.48 -0.51
CA LYS A 27 2.74 13.87 -1.01
C LYS A 27 1.56 13.99 -0.03
N LYS A 28 1.76 14.66 1.12
CA LYS A 28 0.77 14.79 2.20
C LYS A 28 0.15 13.44 2.58
N LEU A 29 0.99 12.41 2.66
CA LEU A 29 0.54 11.06 3.00
C LEU A 29 0.41 10.95 4.51
N PHE A 30 -0.83 10.90 5.02
CA PHE A 30 -1.11 10.75 6.45
C PHE A 30 -1.05 9.29 6.93
N MET A 31 -0.19 8.46 6.32
CA MET A 31 -0.07 7.03 6.64
C MET A 31 1.23 6.72 7.36
N GLU A 32 1.19 5.69 8.21
CA GLU A 32 2.37 5.19 8.91
C GLU A 32 3.37 4.58 7.91
N VAL A 33 4.66 4.89 8.10
CA VAL A 33 5.75 4.33 7.30
C VAL A 33 6.44 3.22 8.08
N PHE A 34 6.55 2.04 7.47
CA PHE A 34 7.31 0.91 7.95
C PHE A 34 8.47 0.62 7.02
N TYR A 35 9.56 0.13 7.60
CA TYR A 35 10.77 -0.20 6.86
C TYR A 35 10.94 -1.71 6.76
N ALA A 36 11.24 -2.17 5.55
CA ALA A 36 11.48 -3.58 5.27
C ALA A 36 12.54 -3.71 4.17
N ASP A 37 13.27 -4.82 4.17
CA ASP A 37 14.32 -5.04 3.18
C ASP A 37 13.79 -5.15 1.75
N ALA A 38 14.58 -4.68 0.80
CA ALA A 38 14.21 -4.65 -0.63
C ALA A 38 13.93 -6.05 -1.21
N VAL A 39 14.63 -7.08 -0.71
CA VAL A 39 14.48 -8.46 -1.21
C VAL A 39 13.10 -9.03 -0.85
N PRO A 40 12.66 -9.04 0.43
CA PRO A 40 11.29 -9.38 0.78
C PRO A 40 10.24 -8.57 0.04
N LEU A 41 10.41 -7.24 -0.09
CA LEU A 41 9.45 -6.39 -0.80
C LEU A 41 9.24 -6.81 -2.26
N LYS A 42 10.33 -7.06 -2.98
CA LYS A 42 10.29 -7.55 -4.37
C LYS A 42 9.69 -8.95 -4.47
N SER A 43 9.92 -9.83 -3.49
CA SER A 43 9.30 -11.14 -3.45
C SER A 43 7.79 -11.08 -3.17
N MET A 44 7.35 -10.17 -2.29
CA MET A 44 5.95 -10.03 -1.91
C MET A 44 5.09 -9.45 -3.05
N VAL A 45 5.42 -8.24 -3.52
CA VAL A 45 4.56 -7.52 -4.49
C VAL A 45 5.09 -7.57 -5.92
N ARG A 46 6.39 -7.86 -6.11
CA ARG A 46 7.10 -7.89 -7.41
C ARG A 46 6.91 -6.62 -8.26
N ALA A 47 6.59 -5.51 -7.60
CA ALA A 47 6.35 -4.21 -8.18
C ALA A 47 6.98 -3.14 -7.30
N ASN A 48 7.49 -2.07 -7.91
CA ASN A 48 7.94 -0.88 -7.19
C ASN A 48 7.56 0.36 -8.00
N PRO A 49 6.49 1.09 -7.65
CA PRO A 49 5.57 0.87 -6.52
C PRO A 49 4.52 -0.24 -6.77
N GLY A 50 4.02 -0.84 -5.68
CA GLY A 50 2.96 -1.85 -5.70
C GLY A 50 2.04 -1.75 -4.50
N VAL A 51 0.83 -2.29 -4.61
CA VAL A 51 -0.21 -2.26 -3.56
C VAL A 51 -0.55 -3.68 -3.14
N LEU A 52 -0.65 -3.89 -1.82
CA LEU A 52 -1.08 -5.15 -1.21
C LEU A 52 -2.39 -4.90 -0.44
N LEU A 53 -3.39 -5.73 -0.68
CA LEU A 53 -4.61 -5.76 0.11
C LEU A 53 -4.57 -6.97 1.05
N LEU A 54 -4.72 -6.72 2.34
CA LEU A 54 -4.74 -7.74 3.38
C LEU A 54 -6.09 -7.76 4.10
N LYS A 55 -6.53 -8.96 4.49
CA LYS A 55 -7.67 -9.18 5.37
C LYS A 55 -7.28 -10.22 6.41
N ASN A 56 -7.34 -9.86 7.70
CA ASN A 56 -6.99 -10.74 8.82
C ASN A 56 -5.62 -11.43 8.68
N GLY A 57 -4.60 -10.67 8.26
CA GLY A 57 -3.23 -11.19 8.07
C GLY A 57 -3.00 -12.00 6.80
N VAL A 58 -4.03 -12.20 5.96
CA VAL A 58 -3.91 -12.92 4.69
C VAL A 58 -3.90 -11.93 3.54
N ILE A 59 -3.01 -12.13 2.56
CA ILE A 59 -2.98 -11.34 1.31
C ILE A 59 -4.19 -11.75 0.46
N VAL A 60 -5.13 -10.82 0.29
CA VAL A 60 -6.31 -10.99 -0.57
C VAL A 60 -5.92 -10.79 -2.03
N ASN A 61 -5.13 -9.75 -2.31
CA ASN A 61 -4.64 -9.46 -3.65
C ASN A 61 -3.45 -8.51 -3.66
N LYS A 62 -2.78 -8.41 -4.81
CA LYS A 62 -1.64 -7.52 -5.05
C LYS A 62 -1.63 -6.97 -6.47
N TRP A 63 -1.27 -5.71 -6.61
CA TRP A 63 -1.24 -5.02 -7.90
C TRP A 63 0.05 -4.26 -8.09
N HIS A 64 0.50 -4.22 -9.34
CA HIS A 64 1.47 -3.23 -9.80
C HIS A 64 0.74 -1.89 -9.95
N TYR A 65 1.42 -0.75 -9.82
CA TYR A 65 0.75 0.56 -9.91
C TYR A 65 -0.05 0.77 -11.21
N HIS A 66 0.43 0.22 -12.33
CA HIS A 66 -0.27 0.23 -13.62
C HIS A 66 -1.54 -0.61 -13.67
N THR A 67 -1.66 -1.65 -12.83
CA THR A 67 -2.78 -2.59 -12.86
C THR A 67 -3.71 -2.42 -11.67
N LEU A 68 -3.49 -1.37 -10.87
CA LEU A 68 -4.33 -1.04 -9.73
C LEU A 68 -5.72 -0.62 -10.23
N PRO A 69 -6.80 -1.33 -9.84
CA PRO A 69 -8.16 -0.97 -10.21
C PRO A 69 -8.57 0.38 -9.61
N SER A 70 -9.65 0.96 -10.12
CA SER A 70 -10.21 2.16 -9.53
C SER A 70 -10.72 1.88 -8.11
N PHE A 71 -10.87 2.93 -7.30
CA PHE A 71 -11.37 2.79 -5.95
C PHE A 71 -12.78 2.20 -5.91
N ASP A 72 -13.64 2.57 -6.85
CA ASP A 72 -15.00 2.08 -6.94
C ASP A 72 -15.03 0.57 -7.22
N ASP A 73 -14.14 0.08 -8.09
CA ASP A 73 -13.98 -1.36 -8.37
C ASP A 73 -13.52 -2.13 -7.13
N LEU A 74 -12.58 -1.54 -6.37
CA LEU A 74 -12.09 -2.14 -5.13
C LEU A 74 -13.19 -2.18 -4.06
N SER A 75 -13.96 -1.09 -3.94
CA SER A 75 -15.07 -0.98 -3.00
C SER A 75 -16.15 -2.02 -3.29
N ALA A 76 -16.61 -2.10 -4.53
CA ALA A 76 -17.65 -3.04 -4.96
C ALA A 76 -17.22 -4.51 -4.76
N LYS A 77 -15.93 -4.82 -4.92
CA LYS A 77 -15.43 -6.19 -4.86
C LYS A 77 -15.03 -6.64 -3.45
N TYR A 78 -14.49 -5.73 -2.63
CA TYR A 78 -13.82 -6.08 -1.38
C TYR A 78 -14.31 -5.33 -0.13
N PHE A 79 -14.85 -4.11 -0.24
CA PHE A 79 -15.16 -3.28 0.93
C PHE A 79 -16.65 -3.19 1.26
N SER A 80 -17.53 -3.49 0.31
CA SER A 80 -19.00 -3.52 0.49
C SER A 80 -19.56 -4.84 1.01
N LYS A 81 -18.70 -5.79 1.43
CA LYS A 81 -19.06 -7.11 1.94
C LYS A 81 -18.80 -7.27 3.43
#